data_AF-A0A5K0XJ19-F1
#
_entry.id   AF-A0A5K0XJ19-F1
#
_cell.length_a   1.000
_cell.length_b   1.000
_cell.length_c   1.000
_cell.angle_alpha   90.00
_cell.angle_beta   90.00
_cell.angle_gamma   90.00
#
_symmetry.space_group_name_H-M   'P 1'
#
loop_
_entity.id
_entity.type
_entity.pdbx_description
1 polymer ?
#
loop_
_entity_poly.entity_id
_entity_poly.type
_entity_poly.pdbx_seq_one_letter_code
_entity_poly.pdbx_strand_id
1 'polypeptide(L)'
;GILLGGIVVMYEMHNFLRPLLLVLYSFWIPQIVTNVIKDTRKPLHPYYILGITVTRLAIPLYIFGCPNNFMRIDTDWNWCLCLMIFVGVQAIILLLQHYLGSRWFIPRQVGISTVISFVVGQ
;
A
#
# COMPACT_ATOMS: atom_id res chain seq x y z
N GLY A 1 -2.63 -27.31 -28.81
CA GLY A 1 -1.79 -26.10 -28.73
C GLY A 1 -2.56 -24.91 -28.17
N ILE A 2 -3.60 -24.45 -28.86
CA ILE A 2 -4.30 -23.19 -28.57
C ILE A 2 -4.92 -23.14 -27.15
N LEU A 3 -5.52 -24.23 -26.66
CA LEU A 3 -6.09 -24.29 -25.30
C LEU A 3 -5.04 -24.18 -24.19
N LEU A 4 -3.91 -24.89 -24.33
CA LEU A 4 -2.80 -24.82 -23.37
C LEU A 4 -2.15 -23.42 -23.38
N GLY A 5 -2.00 -22.82 -24.57
CA GLY A 5 -1.55 -21.43 -24.70
C GLY A 5 -2.49 -20.44 -24.00
N GLY A 6 -3.81 -20.63 -24.11
CA GLY A 6 -4.80 -19.79 -23.43
C GLY A 6 -4.70 -19.87 -21.89
N ILE A 7 -4.50 -21.06 -21.33
CA ILE A 7 -4.35 -21.25 -19.87
C ILE A 7 -3.06 -20.58 -19.37
N VAL A 8 -1.95 -20.71 -20.09
CA VAL A 8 -0.68 -20.05 -19.74
C VAL A 8 -0.82 -18.53 -19.79
N VAL A 9 -1.44 -17.99 -20.85
CA VAL A 9 -1.70 -16.55 -20.97
C VAL A 9 -2.60 -16.04 -19.84
N MET A 10 -3.65 -16.79 -19.46
CA MET A 10 -4.48 -16.43 -18.31
C MET A 10 -3.70 -16.44 -16.99
N TYR A 11 -2.80 -17.41 -16.80
CA TYR A 11 -1.99 -17.51 -15.58
C TYR A 11 -0.99 -16.35 -15.48
N GLU A 12 -0.32 -15.99 -16.58
CA GLU A 12 0.59 -14.85 -16.62
C GLU A 12 -0.15 -13.53 -16.38
N MET A 13 -1.33 -13.36 -16.97
CA MET A 13 -2.18 -12.19 -16.72
C MET A 13 -2.63 -12.11 -15.26
N HIS A 14 -3.04 -13.23 -14.65
CA HIS A 14 -3.39 -13.28 -13.23
C HIS A 14 -2.20 -12.95 -12.33
N ASN A 15 -1.01 -13.46 -12.68
CA ASN A 15 0.20 -13.17 -11.94
C ASN A 15 0.64 -11.71 -12.08
N PHE A 16 0.35 -11.04 -13.20
CA PHE A 16 0.62 -9.61 -13.40
C PHE A 16 -0.38 -8.70 -12.66
N LEU A 17 -1.63 -9.14 -12.48
CA LEU A 17 -2.64 -8.38 -11.75
C LEU A 17 -2.30 -8.20 -10.26
N ARG A 18 -1.71 -9.21 -9.61
CA ARG A 18 -1.32 -9.15 -8.19
C ARG A 18 -0.29 -8.04 -7.87
N PRO A 19 0.87 -7.92 -8.54
CA PRO A 19 1.83 -6.84 -8.32
C PRO A 19 1.27 -5.49 -8.78
N LEU A 20 0.46 -5.43 -9.85
CA LEU A 20 -0.21 -4.20 -10.25
C LEU A 20 -1.12 -3.68 -9.12
N LEU A 21 -1.90 -4.56 -8.49
CA LEU A 21 -2.71 -4.22 -7.32
C LEU A 21 -1.85 -3.74 -6.15
N LEU A 22 -0.72 -4.40 -5.85
CA LEU A 22 0.18 -3.93 -4.80
C LEU A 22 0.71 -2.51 -5.08
N VAL A 23 1.08 -2.21 -6.32
CA VAL A 23 1.51 -0.86 -6.72
C VAL A 23 0.38 0.15 -6.58
N LEU A 24 -0.83 -0.18 -7.02
CA LEU A 24 -2.02 0.68 -6.86
C LEU A 24 -2.37 0.93 -5.39
N TYR A 25 -2.17 -0.07 -4.52
CA TYR A 25 -2.36 0.04 -3.07
C TYR A 25 -1.13 0.59 -2.33
N SER A 26 -0.05 0.97 -3.02
CA SER A 26 1.12 1.67 -2.47
C SER A 26 0.95 3.20 -2.46
N PHE A 27 -0.29 3.69 -2.53
CA PHE A 27 -0.61 5.10 -2.72
C PHE A 27 -0.12 6.03 -1.60
N TRP A 28 0.14 5.51 -0.40
CA TRP A 28 0.69 6.30 0.71
C TRP A 28 2.22 6.42 0.66
N ILE A 29 2.93 5.55 -0.09
CA ILE A 29 4.41 5.55 -0.13
C ILE A 29 5.00 6.87 -0.65
N PRO A 30 4.53 7.45 -1.77
CA PRO A 30 5.02 8.76 -2.22
C PRO A 30 4.81 9.86 -1.17
N GLN A 31 3.73 9.78 -0.39
CA GLN A 31 3.44 10.74 0.68
C GLN A 31 4.39 10.58 1.87
N ILE A 32 4.68 9.34 2.28
CA ILE A 32 5.66 9.02 3.33
C ILE A 32 7.02 9.60 2.98
N VAL A 33 7.47 9.37 1.74
CA VAL A 33 8.75 9.88 1.21
C VAL A 33 8.77 11.40 1.20
N THR A 34 7.72 12.03 0.68
CA THR A 34 7.65 13.50 0.60
C THR A 34 7.66 14.14 1.98
N ASN A 35 6.95 13.55 2.95
CA ASN A 35 6.94 14.00 4.34
C ASN A 35 8.35 13.95 4.96
N VAL A 36 9.13 12.90 4.65
CA VAL A 36 10.53 12.75 5.06
C VAL A 36 11.41 13.82 4.44
N ILE A 37 11.35 14.00 3.14
CA ILE A 37 12.22 14.93 2.41
C ILE A 37 11.94 16.37 2.81
N LYS A 38 10.67 16.76 2.88
CA LYS A 38 10.27 18.15 3.15
C LYS A 38 10.22 18.51 4.63
N ASP A 39 10.55 17.57 5.53
CA ASP A 39 10.48 17.73 7.00
C ASP A 39 9.18 18.45 7.44
N THR A 40 8.08 18.07 6.80
CA THR A 40 6.86 18.89 6.83
C THR A 40 6.24 18.83 8.22
N ARG A 41 6.31 19.93 8.98
CA ARG A 41 5.75 20.04 10.35
C ARG A 41 4.21 20.05 10.43
N LYS A 42 3.53 20.05 9.28
CA LYS A 42 2.07 19.84 9.17
C LYS A 42 1.79 18.63 8.29
N PRO A 43 1.99 17.41 8.79
CA PRO A 43 1.55 16.20 8.09
C PRO A 43 0.04 16.25 7.83
N LEU A 44 -0.42 15.53 6.81
CA LEU A 44 -1.85 15.41 6.51
C LEU A 44 -2.67 15.12 7.77
N HIS A 45 -3.87 15.69 7.82
CA HIS A 45 -4.75 15.55 8.96
C HIS A 45 -5.01 14.05 9.25
N PRO A 46 -4.80 13.57 10.49
CA PRO A 46 -4.86 12.13 10.80
C PRO A 46 -6.23 11.52 10.48
N TYR A 47 -7.31 12.29 10.60
CA TYR A 47 -8.66 11.86 10.23
C TYR A 47 -8.82 11.66 8.72
N TYR A 48 -8.10 12.42 7.89
CA TYR A 48 -8.11 12.21 6.44
C TYR A 48 -7.38 10.92 6.08
N ILE A 49 -6.24 10.65 6.73
CA ILE A 49 -5.48 9.39 6.55
C ILE A 49 -6.35 8.21 6.95
N LEU A 50 -6.95 8.24 8.14
CA LEU A 50 -7.86 7.19 8.60
C LEU A 50 -9.06 7.03 7.67
N GLY A 51 -9.73 8.12 7.29
CA GLY A 51 -10.91 8.08 6.42
C GLY A 51 -10.62 7.44 5.05
N ILE A 52 -9.54 7.85 4.39
CA ILE A 52 -9.13 7.26 3.10
C ILE A 52 -8.74 5.79 3.25
N THR A 53 -7.99 5.46 4.30
CA THR A 53 -7.53 4.07 4.52
C THR A 53 -8.72 3.15 4.80
N VAL A 54 -9.66 3.56 5.67
CA VAL A 54 -10.88 2.81 5.98
C VAL A 54 -11.78 2.67 4.74
N THR A 55 -12.01 3.75 4.00
CA THR A 55 -12.87 3.71 2.80
C THR A 55 -12.28 2.79 1.73
N ARG A 56 -10.95 2.80 1.55
CA ARG A 56 -10.27 1.93 0.59
C ARG A 56 -10.18 0.48 1.06
N LEU A 57 -10.05 0.23 2.37
CA LEU A 57 -10.08 -1.11 2.94
C LEU A 57 -11.48 -1.72 3.00
N ALA A 58 -12.54 -0.91 3.00
CA ALA A 58 -13.91 -1.40 3.00
C ALA A 58 -14.23 -2.28 1.78
N ILE A 59 -13.64 -1.98 0.62
CA ILE A 59 -13.81 -2.76 -0.62
C ILE A 59 -13.24 -4.18 -0.47
N PRO A 60 -11.95 -4.40 -0.13
CA PRO A 60 -11.43 -5.74 0.13
C PRO A 60 -12.11 -6.42 1.33
N LEU A 61 -12.46 -5.68 2.39
CA LEU A 61 -13.20 -6.27 3.51
C LEU A 61 -14.58 -6.81 3.09
N TYR A 62 -15.28 -6.10 2.20
CA TYR A 62 -16.56 -6.55 1.66
C TYR A 62 -16.38 -7.77 0.74
N ILE A 63 -15.45 -7.70 -0.23
CA ILE A 63 -15.21 -8.74 -1.25
C ILE A 63 -14.69 -10.06 -0.63
N PHE A 64 -14.00 -10.01 0.50
CA PHE A 64 -13.42 -11.21 1.11
C PHE A 64 -14.05 -11.58 2.46
N GLY A 65 -14.74 -10.67 3.13
CA GLY A 65 -15.41 -10.91 4.41
C GLY A 65 -16.84 -11.46 4.30
N CYS A 66 -17.49 -11.33 3.15
CA CYS A 66 -18.85 -11.83 2.96
C CYS A 66 -18.86 -13.06 2.04
N PRO A 67 -19.24 -14.26 2.52
CA PRO A 67 -19.29 -15.46 1.69
C PRO A 67 -20.37 -15.39 0.58
N ASN A 68 -21.35 -14.48 0.71
CA ASN A 68 -22.39 -14.21 -0.28
C ASN A 68 -22.12 -12.91 -1.04
N ASN A 69 -20.97 -12.81 -1.70
CA ASN A 69 -20.66 -11.66 -2.53
C ASN A 69 -21.29 -11.76 -3.92
N PHE A 70 -21.85 -10.64 -4.40
CA PHE A 70 -22.47 -10.51 -5.72
C PHE A 70 -21.52 -10.93 -6.86
N MET A 71 -20.19 -10.82 -6.64
CA MET A 71 -19.15 -11.16 -7.62
C MET A 71 -18.70 -12.63 -7.63
N ARG A 72 -19.13 -13.50 -6.70
CA ARG A 72 -18.78 -14.95 -6.69
C ARG A 72 -17.27 -15.24 -6.93
N ILE A 73 -16.40 -14.46 -6.32
CA ILE A 73 -14.93 -14.64 -6.39
C ILE A 73 -14.49 -15.60 -5.28
N ASP A 74 -13.63 -16.58 -5.60
CA ASP A 74 -13.02 -17.46 -4.60
C ASP A 74 -12.26 -16.64 -3.55
N THR A 75 -12.59 -16.86 -2.29
CA THR A 75 -12.10 -16.05 -1.18
C THR A 75 -10.64 -16.39 -0.87
N ASP A 76 -9.71 -15.73 -1.54
CA ASP A 76 -8.26 -15.76 -1.22
C ASP A 76 -8.00 -14.94 0.06
N TRP A 77 -8.41 -15.47 1.22
CA TRP A 77 -8.35 -14.79 2.52
C TRP A 77 -6.91 -14.32 2.86
N ASN A 78 -5.92 -15.15 2.56
CA ASN A 78 -4.51 -14.82 2.81
C ASN A 78 -4.04 -13.58 2.04
N TRP A 79 -4.45 -13.44 0.77
CA TRP A 79 -4.06 -12.30 -0.05
C TRP A 79 -4.76 -11.02 0.39
N CYS A 80 -6.05 -11.11 0.72
CA CYS A 80 -6.79 -9.99 1.27
C CYS A 80 -6.20 -9.50 2.59
N LEU A 81 -5.90 -10.42 3.51
CA LEU A 81 -5.30 -10.08 4.80
C LEU A 81 -3.93 -9.42 4.60
N CYS A 82 -3.11 -9.95 3.68
CA CYS A 82 -1.82 -9.35 3.34
C CYS A 82 -1.96 -7.92 2.81
N LEU A 83 -2.89 -7.66 1.88
CA LEU A 83 -3.19 -6.31 1.38
C LEU A 83 -3.70 -5.38 2.50
N MET A 84 -4.55 -5.90 3.39
CA MET A 84 -5.10 -5.13 4.51
C MET A 84 -4.00 -4.69 5.48
N ILE A 85 -3.11 -5.63 5.85
CA ILE A 85 -1.94 -5.36 6.68
C ILE A 85 -1.00 -4.38 5.96
N PHE A 86 -0.72 -4.58 4.67
CA PHE A 86 0.16 -3.73 3.88
C PHE A 86 -0.29 -2.27 3.86
N VAL A 87 -1.58 -2.03 3.59
CA VAL A 87 -2.17 -0.68 3.58
C VAL A 87 -2.26 -0.10 4.99
N GLY A 88 -2.59 -0.93 5.99
CA GLY A 88 -2.65 -0.52 7.40
C GLY A 88 -1.28 -0.09 7.94
N VAL A 89 -0.22 -0.83 7.63
CA VAL A 89 1.16 -0.48 7.98
C VAL A 89 1.56 0.86 7.38
N GLN A 90 1.24 1.12 6.11
CA GLN A 90 1.51 2.42 5.48
C GLN A 90 0.81 3.59 6.20
N ALA A 91 -0.47 3.41 6.58
CA ALA A 91 -1.22 4.42 7.31
C ALA A 91 -0.68 4.65 8.72
N ILE A 92 -0.27 3.57 9.42
CA ILE A 92 0.37 3.63 10.74
C ILE A 92 1.69 4.42 10.64
N ILE A 93 2.51 4.16 9.62
CA ILE A 93 3.77 4.90 9.40
C ILE A 93 3.48 6.41 9.24
N LEU A 94 2.48 6.78 8.43
CA LEU A 94 2.08 8.18 8.27
C LEU A 94 1.58 8.82 9.57
N LEU A 95 0.81 8.08 10.37
CA LEU A 95 0.36 8.55 11.68
C LEU A 95 1.53 8.69 12.65
N LEU A 96 2.47 7.76 12.67
CA LEU A 96 3.69 7.87 13.49
C LEU A 96 4.53 9.07 13.08
N GLN A 97 4.69 9.32 11.77
CA GLN A 97 5.33 10.54 11.27
C GLN A 97 4.62 11.81 11.76
N HIS A 98 3.30 11.75 11.96
CA HIS A 98 2.53 12.88 12.48
C HIS A 98 2.78 13.14 13.96
N TYR A 99 2.82 12.11 14.81
CA TYR A 99 2.98 12.26 16.25
C TYR A 99 4.45 12.37 16.70
N LEU A 100 5.35 11.56 16.16
CA LEU A 100 6.76 11.47 16.57
C LEU A 100 7.69 12.35 15.71
N GLY A 101 7.15 12.94 14.64
CA GLY A 101 7.88 13.73 13.67
C GLY A 101 8.50 12.88 12.57
N SER A 102 8.74 13.53 11.42
CA SER A 102 9.21 12.89 10.19
C SER A 102 10.57 12.17 10.31
N ARG A 103 11.37 12.56 11.31
CA ARG A 103 12.75 12.09 11.53
C ARG A 103 12.88 10.95 12.54
N TRP A 104 11.77 10.48 13.14
CA TRP A 104 11.83 9.39 14.14
C TRP A 104 12.46 8.11 13.58
N PHE A 105 12.28 7.84 12.28
CA PHE A 105 12.78 6.64 11.62
C PHE A 105 14.20 6.78 11.05
N ILE A 106 14.75 7.99 10.97
CA ILE A 106 16.06 8.24 10.33
C ILE A 106 17.12 8.46 11.41
N PRO A 107 18.16 7.60 11.49
CA PRO A 107 19.30 7.84 12.36
C PRO A 107 19.94 9.18 12.00
N ARG A 108 20.28 10.00 13.01
CA ARG A 108 20.84 11.37 12.87
C ARG A 108 22.06 11.51 11.94
N GLN A 109 22.67 10.38 11.57
CA GLN A 109 23.87 10.23 10.75
C GLN A 109 23.57 10.03 9.25
N VAL A 110 22.34 9.67 8.88
CA VAL A 110 21.93 9.47 7.48
C VAL A 110 21.33 10.79 6.99
N GLY A 111 22.10 11.52 6.16
CA GLY A 111 21.63 12.77 5.57
C GLY A 111 20.42 12.54 4.66
N ILE A 112 19.54 13.54 4.55
CA ILE A 112 18.35 13.51 3.66
C ILE A 112 18.73 13.14 2.22
N SER A 113 19.94 13.49 1.75
CA SER A 113 20.48 13.06 0.45
C SER A 113 20.55 11.54 0.26
N THR A 114 20.89 10.76 1.29
CA THR A 114 21.01 9.30 1.16
C THR A 114 19.63 8.65 1.05
N VAL A 115 18.62 9.19 1.74
CA VAL A 115 17.23 8.74 1.61
C VAL A 115 16.68 9.07 0.23
N ILE A 116 17.02 10.24 -0.31
CA ILE A 116 16.67 10.62 -1.69
C ILE A 116 17.34 9.68 -2.70
N SER A 117 18.65 9.38 -2.57
CA SER A 117 19.33 8.44 -3.46
C SER A 117 18.73 7.03 -3.43
N PHE A 118 18.35 6.53 -2.25
CA PHE A 118 17.72 5.21 -2.13
C PHE A 118 16.33 5.13 -2.76
N VAL A 119 15.55 6.21 -2.70
CA VAL A 119 14.17 6.24 -3.24
C VAL A 119 14.11 6.65 -4.71
N VAL A 120 14.98 7.56 -5.15
CA VAL A 120 15.02 8.07 -6.52
C VAL A 120 15.93 7.20 -7.41
N GLY A 121 16.77 6.34 -6.82
CA GLY A 121 17.69 5.50 -7.59
C GLY A 121 18.73 6.32 -8.37
N GLN A 122 19.21 7.40 -7.76
CA GLN A 122 20.37 8.17 -8.23
C GLN A 122 21.60 7.86 -7.38
#